data_AF-A0A2H0IV30-F1
#
_entry.id   AF-A0A2H0IV30-F1
#
_cell.length_a   1.000
_cell.length_b   1.000
_cell.length_c   1.000
_cell.angle_alpha   90.00
_cell.angle_beta   90.00
_cell.angle_gamma   90.00
#
_symmetry.space_group_name_H-M   'P 1'
#
loop_
_entity.id
_entity.type
_entity.pdbx_description
1 polymer ?
#
loop_
_entity_poly.entity_id
_entity_poly.type
_entity_poly.pdbx_seq_one_letter_code
_entity_poly.pdbx_strand_id
1 'polypeptide(L)'
;MKPIDSTIEILIWKHFGESVNENWIQWAVDMMMAGFDTEHLVELAGIDKPYNQFELAELTDKVFDELGLDFKDEDRVVIGYATFVVKQVLLGKRDLLKSLKQLSKLCIDTDYNQIIYDFYLLYYAKEDLRYSEMQWYWDGADRENIDQICLDRFRKWIEDYDSQQ
;
A
#
# COMPACT_ATOMS: atom_id res chain seq x y z
N MET A 1 -15.06 13.61 5.85
CA MET A 1 -15.11 12.13 5.85
C MET A 1 -13.73 11.62 5.46
N LYS A 2 -13.21 10.55 6.09
CA LYS A 2 -11.95 9.93 5.66
C LYS A 2 -12.29 8.81 4.67
N PRO A 3 -11.58 8.68 3.54
CA PRO A 3 -11.75 7.55 2.65
C PRO A 3 -11.54 6.22 3.38
N ILE A 4 -12.15 5.15 2.88
CA ILE A 4 -11.98 3.80 3.44
C ILE A 4 -10.54 3.30 3.25
N ASP A 5 -10.14 2.32 4.06
CA ASP A 5 -8.77 1.77 4.07
C ASP A 5 -8.27 1.35 2.67
N SER A 6 -9.15 0.74 1.84
CA SER A 6 -8.80 0.28 0.49
C SER A 6 -8.50 1.41 -0.49
N THR A 7 -8.90 2.65 -0.20
CA THR A 7 -8.54 3.83 -1.03
C THR A 7 -7.03 3.98 -1.16
N ILE A 8 -6.27 3.60 -0.14
CA ILE A 8 -4.80 3.67 -0.16
C ILE A 8 -4.22 2.70 -1.21
N GLU A 9 -4.85 1.53 -1.40
CA GLU A 9 -4.44 0.58 -2.44
C GLU A 9 -4.78 1.11 -3.84
N ILE A 10 -5.94 1.75 -3.99
CA ILE A 10 -6.33 2.39 -5.26
C ILE A 10 -5.41 3.56 -5.63
N LEU A 11 -4.99 4.37 -4.65
CA LEU A 11 -4.04 5.46 -4.85
C LEU A 11 -2.70 4.95 -5.40
N ILE A 12 -2.12 3.91 -4.79
CA ILE A 12 -0.83 3.38 -5.25
C ILE A 12 -0.95 2.73 -6.65
N TRP A 13 -2.07 2.05 -6.93
CA TRP A 13 -2.32 1.48 -8.26
C TRP A 13 -2.47 2.57 -9.32
N LYS A 14 -3.19 3.67 -9.00
CA LYS A 14 -3.28 4.82 -9.91
C LYS A 14 -1.91 5.44 -10.17
N HIS A 15 -1.09 5.59 -9.13
CA HIS A 15 0.25 6.15 -9.24
C HIS A 15 1.13 5.33 -10.21
N PHE A 16 1.10 3.99 -10.12
CA PHE A 16 1.85 3.12 -11.03
C PHE A 16 1.19 2.90 -12.40
N GLY A 17 0.02 3.50 -12.67
CA GLY A 17 -0.68 3.31 -13.94
C GLY A 17 -1.24 1.89 -14.14
N GLU A 18 -1.59 1.21 -13.04
CA GLU A 18 -2.20 -0.12 -13.09
C GLU A 18 -3.57 -0.08 -13.77
N SER A 19 -3.88 -1.13 -14.53
CA SER A 19 -5.17 -1.24 -15.21
C SER A 19 -6.33 -1.34 -14.22
N VAL A 20 -7.45 -0.70 -14.54
CA VAL A 20 -8.67 -0.78 -13.75
C VAL A 20 -9.23 -2.20 -13.83
N ASN A 21 -9.52 -2.77 -12.66
CA ASN A 21 -10.00 -4.13 -12.50
C ASN A 21 -11.14 -4.18 -11.47
N GLU A 22 -11.64 -5.38 -11.17
CA GLU A 22 -12.78 -5.59 -10.27
C GLU A 22 -12.60 -4.99 -8.87
N ASN A 23 -11.36 -4.89 -8.36
CA ASN A 23 -11.09 -4.25 -7.07
C ASN A 23 -11.36 -2.74 -7.08
N TRP A 24 -11.18 -2.06 -8.22
CA TRP A 24 -11.52 -0.64 -8.36
C TRP A 24 -13.03 -0.44 -8.31
N ILE A 25 -13.78 -1.34 -8.94
CA ILE A 25 -15.24 -1.30 -8.96
C ILE A 25 -15.78 -1.58 -7.55
N GLN A 26 -15.25 -2.61 -6.88
CA GLN A 26 -15.61 -2.92 -5.50
C GLN A 26 -15.26 -1.77 -4.54
N TRP A 27 -14.10 -1.14 -4.72
CA TRP A 27 -13.75 0.06 -3.95
C TRP A 27 -14.76 1.20 -4.16
N ALA A 28 -15.22 1.43 -5.39
CA ALA A 28 -16.23 2.45 -5.68
C ALA A 28 -17.55 2.15 -4.94
N VAL A 29 -17.99 0.89 -4.95
CA VAL A 29 -19.16 0.43 -4.18
C VAL A 29 -18.97 0.66 -2.67
N ASP A 30 -17.81 0.30 -2.13
CA ASP A 30 -17.53 0.44 -0.71
C ASP A 30 -17.47 1.93 -0.29
N MET A 31 -16.94 2.81 -1.15
CA MET A 31 -16.94 4.26 -0.95
C MET A 31 -18.37 4.81 -0.94
N MET A 32 -19.25 4.33 -1.82
CA MET A 32 -20.67 4.68 -1.79
C MET A 32 -21.34 4.25 -0.49
N MET A 33 -21.07 3.03 -0.03
CA MET A 33 -21.59 2.54 1.25
C MET A 33 -21.06 3.34 2.45
N ALA A 34 -19.87 3.93 2.34
CA ALA A 34 -19.28 4.82 3.34
C ALA A 34 -19.87 6.25 3.30
N GLY A 35 -20.80 6.54 2.39
CA GLY A 35 -21.52 7.82 2.30
C GLY A 35 -20.92 8.83 1.30
N PHE A 36 -19.98 8.41 0.46
CA PHE A 36 -19.52 9.22 -0.66
C PHE A 36 -20.48 9.06 -1.84
N ASP A 37 -20.99 10.15 -2.37
CA ASP A 37 -21.98 10.13 -3.46
C ASP A 37 -21.61 11.21 -4.48
N THR A 38 -20.81 10.81 -5.47
CA THR A 38 -20.43 11.66 -6.61
C THR A 38 -20.82 10.96 -7.90
N GLU A 39 -21.12 11.74 -8.93
CA GLU A 39 -21.66 11.24 -10.20
C GLU A 39 -20.77 10.14 -10.80
N HIS A 40 -19.47 10.41 -10.90
CA HIS A 40 -18.53 9.49 -11.53
C HIS A 40 -18.18 8.30 -10.64
N LEU A 41 -18.31 8.43 -9.30
CA LEU A 41 -18.13 7.30 -8.38
C LEU A 41 -19.26 6.29 -8.54
N VAL A 42 -20.50 6.78 -8.68
CA VAL A 42 -21.68 5.96 -8.96
C VAL A 42 -21.54 5.27 -10.32
N GLU A 43 -21.07 6.00 -11.33
CA GLU A 43 -20.79 5.43 -12.65
C GLU A 43 -19.75 4.30 -12.55
N LEU A 44 -18.62 4.54 -11.88
CA LEU A 44 -17.56 3.55 -11.71
C LEU A 44 -18.06 2.29 -11.00
N ALA A 45 -18.87 2.43 -9.94
CA ALA A 45 -19.45 1.32 -9.20
C ALA A 45 -20.41 0.45 -10.03
N GLY A 46 -20.98 1.02 -11.09
CA GLY A 46 -21.92 0.34 -11.99
C GLY A 46 -21.28 -0.35 -13.20
N ILE A 47 -19.95 -0.30 -13.35
CA ILE A 47 -19.29 -0.86 -14.53
C ILE A 47 -19.13 -2.37 -14.43
N ASP A 48 -19.66 -3.07 -15.44
CA ASP A 48 -19.49 -4.49 -15.65
C ASP A 48 -18.44 -4.80 -16.73
N LYS A 49 -17.96 -6.05 -16.72
CA LYS A 49 -17.04 -6.56 -17.75
C LYS A 49 -17.74 -6.62 -19.12
N PRO A 50 -17.03 -6.38 -20.24
CA PRO A 50 -15.59 -6.14 -20.35
C PRO A 50 -15.19 -4.69 -20.06
N TYR A 51 -14.00 -4.52 -19.48
CA TYR A 51 -13.48 -3.21 -19.09
C TYR A 51 -12.79 -2.48 -20.25
N ASN A 52 -13.34 -1.33 -20.64
CA ASN A 52 -12.68 -0.41 -21.57
C ASN A 52 -11.68 0.47 -20.81
N GLN A 53 -10.41 0.12 -20.87
CA GLN A 53 -9.36 0.79 -20.09
C GLN A 53 -9.17 2.27 -20.45
N PHE A 54 -9.48 2.67 -21.70
CA PHE A 54 -9.38 4.07 -22.10
C PHE A 54 -10.47 4.92 -21.43
N GLU A 55 -11.72 4.46 -21.47
CA GLU A 55 -12.85 5.13 -20.80
C GLU A 55 -12.67 5.10 -19.28
N LEU A 56 -12.20 3.98 -18.73
CA LEU A 56 -11.95 3.84 -17.30
C LEU A 56 -10.80 4.71 -16.79
N ALA A 57 -9.78 4.97 -17.60
CA ALA A 57 -8.73 5.92 -17.23
C ALA A 57 -9.29 7.33 -17.03
N GLU A 58 -10.08 7.81 -17.98
CA GLU A 58 -10.74 9.13 -17.89
C GLU A 58 -11.75 9.17 -16.74
N LEU A 59 -12.54 8.10 -16.55
CA LEU A 59 -13.52 8.04 -15.48
C LEU A 59 -12.84 8.07 -14.10
N THR A 60 -11.78 7.28 -13.90
CA THR A 60 -11.07 7.26 -12.62
C THR A 60 -10.36 8.59 -12.33
N ASP A 61 -9.88 9.31 -13.34
CA ASP A 61 -9.35 10.67 -13.14
C ASP A 61 -10.43 11.60 -12.57
N LYS A 62 -11.63 11.59 -13.15
CA LYS A 62 -12.76 12.40 -12.64
C LYS A 62 -13.17 12.01 -11.22
N VAL A 63 -13.23 10.71 -10.93
CA VAL A 63 -13.53 10.22 -9.57
C VAL A 63 -12.50 10.74 -8.56
N PHE A 64 -11.22 10.72 -8.91
CA PHE A 64 -10.16 11.22 -8.03
C PHE A 64 -10.26 12.73 -7.81
N ASP A 65 -10.51 13.49 -8.88
CA ASP A 65 -10.70 14.94 -8.79
C ASP A 65 -11.91 15.30 -7.90
N GLU A 66 -13.04 14.61 -8.06
CA GLU A 66 -14.25 14.82 -7.24
C GLU A 66 -14.04 14.49 -5.76
N LEU A 67 -13.29 13.42 -5.48
CA LEU A 67 -12.99 12.98 -4.12
C LEU A 67 -11.80 13.74 -3.49
N GLY A 68 -11.12 14.60 -4.27
CA GLY A 68 -9.91 15.31 -3.83
C GLY A 68 -8.75 14.35 -3.51
N LEU A 69 -8.66 13.23 -4.22
CA LEU A 69 -7.63 12.21 -4.03
C LEU A 69 -6.39 12.56 -4.86
N ASP A 70 -5.29 12.84 -4.17
CA ASP A 70 -4.00 13.15 -4.81
C ASP A 70 -3.10 11.91 -4.82
N PHE A 71 -2.60 11.58 -6.02
CA PHE A 71 -1.69 10.46 -6.29
C PHE A 71 -0.38 10.91 -6.96
N LYS A 72 -0.18 12.23 -7.12
CA LYS A 72 0.97 12.78 -7.86
C LYS A 72 2.22 12.90 -6.99
N ASP A 73 2.04 13.05 -5.68
CA ASP A 73 3.13 13.03 -4.70
C ASP A 73 3.50 11.58 -4.37
N GLU A 74 4.55 11.07 -5.02
CA GLU A 74 5.03 9.69 -4.85
C GLU A 74 5.31 9.38 -3.38
N ASP A 75 6.09 10.21 -2.69
CA ASP A 75 6.48 9.98 -1.29
C ASP A 75 5.25 9.88 -0.40
N ARG A 76 4.26 10.76 -0.60
CA ARG A 76 3.02 10.72 0.17
C ARG A 76 2.21 9.45 -0.07
N VAL A 77 2.10 9.01 -1.32
CA VAL A 77 1.36 7.78 -1.67
C VAL A 77 2.09 6.54 -1.12
N VAL A 78 3.42 6.50 -1.27
CA VAL A 78 4.28 5.43 -0.77
C VAL A 78 4.21 5.32 0.75
N ILE A 79 4.36 6.44 1.47
CA ILE A 79 4.23 6.48 2.93
C ILE A 79 2.84 6.02 3.36
N GLY A 80 1.79 6.52 2.71
CA GLY A 80 0.41 6.15 3.01
C GLY A 80 0.18 4.65 2.87
N TYR A 81 0.64 4.07 1.76
CA TYR A 81 0.54 2.64 1.51
C TYR A 81 1.36 1.80 2.47
N ALA A 82 2.62 2.17 2.70
CA ALA A 82 3.48 1.47 3.64
C ALA A 82 2.88 1.47 5.05
N THR A 83 2.37 2.63 5.50
CA THR A 83 1.68 2.78 6.78
C THR A 83 0.45 1.90 6.88
N PHE A 84 -0.36 1.83 5.83
CA PHE A 84 -1.52 0.94 5.80
C PHE A 84 -1.11 -0.53 5.96
N VAL A 85 -0.16 -1.01 5.16
CA VAL A 85 0.32 -2.41 5.24
C VAL A 85 0.87 -2.72 6.63
N VAL A 86 1.71 -1.84 7.19
CA VAL A 86 2.27 -1.95 8.53
C VAL A 86 1.18 -2.07 9.59
N LYS A 87 0.16 -1.19 9.57
CA LYS A 87 -0.99 -1.23 10.50
C LYS A 87 -1.74 -2.57 10.40
N GLN A 88 -1.98 -3.07 9.19
CA GLN A 88 -2.67 -4.35 9.02
C GLN A 88 -1.88 -5.54 9.59
N VAL A 89 -0.54 -5.53 9.49
CA VAL A 89 0.31 -6.56 10.11
C VAL A 89 0.27 -6.46 11.64
N LEU A 90 0.40 -5.25 12.20
CA LEU A 90 0.35 -5.04 13.65
C LEU A 90 -1.01 -5.41 14.26
N LEU A 91 -2.10 -5.31 13.48
CA LEU A 91 -3.43 -5.77 13.86
C LEU A 91 -3.65 -7.28 13.66
N GLY A 92 -2.65 -8.02 13.17
CA GLY A 92 -2.76 -9.45 12.90
C GLY A 92 -3.63 -9.81 11.68
N LYS A 93 -3.95 -8.83 10.82
CA LYS A 93 -4.80 -9.01 9.62
C LYS A 93 -4.00 -9.42 8.38
N ARG A 94 -2.68 -9.22 8.38
CA ARG A 94 -1.76 -9.63 7.30
C ARG A 94 -0.56 -10.38 7.86
N ASP A 95 -0.02 -11.30 7.06
CA ASP A 95 1.22 -12.02 7.37
C ASP A 95 2.44 -11.11 7.24
N LEU A 96 3.39 -11.22 8.18
CA LEU A 96 4.58 -10.37 8.24
C LEU A 96 5.47 -10.53 7.01
N LEU A 97 5.80 -11.77 6.62
CA LEU A 97 6.74 -12.01 5.52
C LEU A 97 6.16 -11.59 4.17
N LYS A 98 4.89 -11.93 3.92
CA LYS A 98 4.20 -11.51 2.70
C LYS A 98 4.10 -9.99 2.60
N SER A 99 3.85 -9.31 3.72
CA SER A 99 3.77 -7.85 3.76
C SER A 99 5.15 -7.20 3.56
N LEU A 100 6.21 -7.74 4.16
CA LEU A 100 7.58 -7.30 3.89
C LEU A 100 7.96 -7.47 2.42
N LYS A 101 7.57 -8.60 1.79
CA LYS A 101 7.78 -8.82 0.36
C LYS A 101 7.07 -7.78 -0.50
N GLN A 102 5.86 -7.39 -0.09
CA GLN A 102 5.07 -6.38 -0.78
C GLN A 102 5.72 -5.00 -0.66
N LEU A 103 6.19 -4.63 0.54
CA LEU A 103 6.89 -3.37 0.79
C LEU A 103 8.27 -3.32 0.13
N SER A 104 9.00 -4.43 0.07
CA SER A 104 10.28 -4.51 -0.63
C SER A 104 10.10 -4.36 -2.14
N LYS A 105 9.06 -4.98 -2.71
CA LYS A 105 8.68 -4.77 -4.11
C LYS A 105 8.32 -3.31 -4.37
N LEU A 106 7.51 -2.69 -3.51
CA LEU A 106 7.19 -1.27 -3.62
C LEU A 106 8.45 -0.41 -3.64
N CYS A 107 9.41 -0.66 -2.72
CA CYS A 107 10.69 0.04 -2.69
C CYS A 107 11.44 -0.08 -4.02
N ILE A 108 11.50 -1.27 -4.62
CA ILE A 108 12.14 -1.49 -5.93
C ILE A 108 11.39 -0.74 -7.04
N ASP A 109 10.05 -0.82 -7.06
CA ASP A 109 9.21 -0.20 -8.09
C ASP A 109 9.30 1.34 -8.03
N THR A 110 9.65 1.92 -6.88
CA THR A 110 9.94 3.35 -6.67
C THR A 110 11.44 3.67 -6.66
N ASP A 111 12.22 2.99 -7.49
CA ASP A 111 13.68 3.19 -7.66
C ASP A 111 14.47 3.25 -6.33
N TYR A 112 14.20 2.30 -5.44
CA TYR A 112 14.81 2.20 -4.11
C TYR A 112 14.57 3.43 -3.24
N ASN A 113 13.33 3.92 -3.21
CA ASN A 113 12.91 5.03 -2.36
C ASN A 113 13.42 4.83 -0.91
N GLN A 114 14.22 5.80 -0.48
CA GLN A 114 14.98 5.72 0.78
C GLN A 114 14.09 5.74 2.01
N ILE A 115 12.86 6.28 1.90
CA ILE A 115 11.92 6.35 3.01
C ILE A 115 11.52 4.95 3.47
N ILE A 116 11.29 4.03 2.53
CA ILE A 116 10.84 2.66 2.82
C ILE A 116 11.94 1.60 2.66
N TYR A 117 13.20 2.03 2.49
CA TYR A 117 14.34 1.15 2.22
C TYR A 117 14.59 0.12 3.33
N ASP A 118 14.30 0.47 4.58
CA ASP A 118 14.41 -0.49 5.69
C ASP A 118 13.53 -1.73 5.48
N PHE A 119 12.35 -1.59 4.85
CA PHE A 119 11.47 -2.73 4.58
C PHE A 119 12.04 -3.66 3.50
N TYR A 120 12.78 -3.09 2.54
CA TYR A 120 13.57 -3.88 1.60
C TYR A 120 14.64 -4.69 2.34
N LEU A 121 15.46 -4.04 3.18
CA LEU A 121 16.53 -4.71 3.92
C LEU A 121 15.98 -5.81 4.85
N LEU A 122 14.91 -5.52 5.59
CA LEU A 122 14.27 -6.47 6.49
C LEU A 122 13.66 -7.67 5.77
N TYR A 123 13.05 -7.46 4.59
CA TYR A 123 12.54 -8.56 3.78
C TYR A 123 13.66 -9.55 3.41
N TYR A 124 14.77 -9.04 2.86
CA TYR A 124 15.87 -9.91 2.43
C TYR A 124 16.60 -10.54 3.61
N ALA A 125 16.80 -9.82 4.72
CA ALA A 125 17.33 -10.40 5.96
C ALA A 125 16.49 -11.60 6.41
N LYS A 126 15.16 -11.42 6.47
CA LYS A 126 14.22 -12.47 6.89
C LYS A 126 14.14 -13.62 5.90
N GLU A 127 14.13 -13.35 4.60
CA GLU A 127 14.06 -14.38 3.58
C GLU A 127 15.34 -15.24 3.57
N ASP A 128 16.52 -14.64 3.66
CA ASP A 128 17.80 -15.35 3.75
C ASP A 128 17.83 -16.28 4.98
N LEU A 129 17.38 -15.78 6.14
CA LEU A 129 17.37 -16.55 7.38
C LEU A 129 16.45 -17.79 7.34
N ARG A 130 15.54 -17.89 6.37
CA ARG A 130 14.74 -19.12 6.14
C ARG A 130 15.53 -20.26 5.52
N TYR A 131 16.64 -19.94 4.85
CA TYR A 131 17.47 -20.89 4.10
C TYR A 131 18.90 -21.00 4.65
N SER A 132 19.38 -19.95 5.30
CA SER A 132 20.76 -19.78 5.81
C SER A 132 20.74 -19.31 7.27
N GLU A 133 21.85 -19.49 7.99
CA GLU A 133 22.05 -18.88 9.33
C GLU A 133 22.67 -17.48 9.22
N MET A 134 23.23 -17.14 8.06
CA MET A 134 23.81 -15.83 7.77
C MET A 134 22.91 -15.03 6.83
N GLN A 135 22.78 -13.74 7.11
CA GLN A 135 22.20 -12.72 6.24
C GLN A 135 23.09 -11.47 6.24
N TRP A 136 22.99 -10.64 5.19
CA TRP A 136 23.90 -9.50 4.96
C TRP A 136 23.20 -8.13 4.97
N TYR A 137 21.93 -8.07 5.34
CA TYR A 137 21.07 -6.90 5.13
C TYR A 137 20.78 -6.11 6.41
N TRP A 138 20.75 -6.78 7.57
CA TRP A 138 20.39 -6.16 8.84
C TRP A 138 21.30 -6.60 9.97
N ASP A 139 22.14 -5.70 10.48
CA ASP A 139 23.10 -6.06 11.53
C ASP A 139 22.41 -6.59 12.80
N GLY A 140 22.97 -7.64 13.39
CA GLY A 140 22.43 -8.31 14.58
C GLY A 140 21.18 -9.16 14.38
N ALA A 141 20.65 -9.30 13.16
CA ALA A 141 19.48 -10.14 12.90
C ALA A 141 19.83 -11.62 12.73
N ASP A 142 19.08 -12.48 13.41
CA ASP A 142 19.13 -13.94 13.34
C ASP A 142 17.73 -14.56 13.34
N ARG A 143 17.65 -15.89 13.29
CA ARG A 143 16.37 -16.62 13.22
C ARG A 143 15.50 -16.47 14.47
N GLU A 144 16.09 -16.17 15.63
CA GLU A 144 15.38 -16.05 16.90
C GLU A 144 14.77 -14.66 17.06
N ASN A 145 15.40 -13.63 16.48
CA ASN A 145 15.03 -12.24 16.73
C ASN A 145 14.44 -11.49 15.52
N ILE A 146 14.60 -12.00 14.28
CA ILE A 146 14.23 -11.25 13.06
C ILE A 146 12.76 -10.80 13.05
N ASP A 147 11.84 -11.64 13.52
CA ASP A 147 10.42 -11.30 13.56
C ASP A 147 10.15 -10.12 14.49
N GLN A 148 10.80 -10.12 15.65
CA GLN A 148 10.68 -9.04 16.62
C GLN A 148 11.31 -7.74 16.07
N ILE A 149 12.47 -7.82 15.41
CA ILE A 149 13.12 -6.67 14.76
C ILE A 149 12.18 -6.04 13.72
N CYS A 150 11.56 -6.85 12.87
CA CYS A 150 10.61 -6.34 11.87
C CYS A 150 9.41 -5.67 12.52
N LEU A 151 8.82 -6.29 13.55
CA LEU A 151 7.67 -5.73 14.27
C LEU A 151 8.02 -4.44 15.02
N ASP A 152 9.21 -4.35 15.61
CA ASP A 152 9.67 -3.14 16.29
C ASP A 152 9.93 -2.01 15.30
N ARG A 153 10.50 -2.31 14.13
CA ARG A 153 10.63 -1.30 13.07
C ARG A 153 9.25 -0.81 12.60
N PHE A 154 8.28 -1.71 12.48
CA PHE A 154 6.90 -1.38 12.14
C PHE A 154 6.23 -0.47 13.19
N ARG A 155 6.40 -0.76 14.49
CA ARG A 155 5.89 0.11 15.56
C ARG A 155 6.52 1.50 15.49
N LYS A 156 7.85 1.56 15.35
CA LYS A 156 8.59 2.82 15.23
C LYS A 156 8.16 3.63 14.01
N TRP A 157 7.92 2.98 12.86
CA TRP A 157 7.39 3.63 11.67
C TRP A 157 6.06 4.36 11.94
N ILE A 158 5.15 3.73 12.71
CA ILE A 158 3.87 4.36 13.06
C ILE A 158 4.07 5.55 14.02
N GLU A 159 4.97 5.43 14.99
CA GLU A 159 5.31 6.53 15.91
C GLU A 159 5.90 7.74 15.14
N ASP A 160 6.81 7.47 14.20
CA ASP A 160 7.42 8.49 13.35
C ASP A 160 6.37 9.18 12.45
N TYR A 161 5.43 8.40 11.90
CA TYR A 161 4.34 8.88 11.04
C TYR A 161 3.31 9.73 11.81
N ASP A 162 2.84 9.25 12.96
CA ASP A 162 1.84 9.96 13.76
C ASP A 162 2.42 11.26 14.38
N SER A 163 3.74 11.35 14.54
CA SER A 163 4.44 12.57 14.99
C SER A 163 4.60 13.64 13.90
N GLN A 164 4.35 13.29 12.63
CA GLN A 164 4.50 14.18 11.47
C GLN A 164 3.14 14.67 10.92
N GLN A 165 2.01 14.19 11.46
CA GLN A 165 0.65 14.66 11.15
C GLN A 165 0.25 15.88 11.99
#